data_AF-W6U9K1-F1
#
_entry.id   AF-W6U9K1-F1
#
_cell.length_a   1.000
_cell.length_b   1.000
_cell.length_c   1.000
_cell.angle_alpha   90.00
_cell.angle_beta   90.00
_cell.angle_gamma   90.00
#
_symmetry.space_group_name_H-M   'P 1'
#
loop_
_entity.id
_entity.type
_entity.pdbx_description
1 polymer ?
#
loop_
_entity_poly.entity_id
_entity_poly.type
_entity_poly.pdbx_seq_one_letter_code
_entity_poly.pdbx_strand_id
1 'polypeptide(L)'
;MSLDTYEVTLLREGFEENAEEGYVRRQCNTVLVRGPCGNMVINPGSPWDGPALVEALKNHGVADPSHVKYVVCTDGRATHVGCLSLFSKAEMIIVGHDIQKPGNVFIQHDFMDDSVPFEFDENLSVIGTPGLMDQQVTVFVKGIITPHDSLGDEVPKTPVSIAITGSIFADEEDAARTGVFHGSYFPTDFRGDANSGLSIWRKSRDRLLEKSEWIFPAFGCAFKVKPEFSKTPCVELA
;
A
#
# COMPACT_ATOMS: atom_id res chain seq x y z
N MET A 1 7.07 -21.68 -15.50
CA MET A 1 5.91 -21.11 -16.22
C MET A 1 5.97 -19.62 -15.95
N SER A 2 6.11 -18.77 -16.96
CA SER A 2 5.91 -17.34 -16.72
C SER A 2 4.46 -17.17 -16.28
N LEU A 3 4.25 -16.53 -15.15
CA LEU A 3 2.93 -16.03 -14.81
C LEU A 3 2.67 -14.89 -15.79
N ASP A 4 1.82 -15.12 -16.79
CA ASP A 4 1.38 -14.07 -17.72
C ASP A 4 0.34 -13.13 -17.04
N THR A 5 0.15 -13.27 -15.74
CA THR A 5 -0.83 -12.55 -14.91
C THR A 5 -0.21 -12.27 -13.56
N TYR A 6 -0.51 -11.11 -12.99
CA TYR A 6 -0.08 -10.78 -11.64
C TYR A 6 -0.92 -11.51 -10.58
N GLU A 7 -0.26 -12.07 -9.59
CA GLU A 7 -0.85 -12.59 -8.36
C GLU A 7 -0.51 -11.65 -7.22
N VAL A 8 -1.51 -11.28 -6.42
CA VAL A 8 -1.38 -10.38 -5.27
C VAL A 8 -1.73 -11.15 -4.00
N THR A 9 -0.76 -11.29 -3.10
CA THR A 9 -0.85 -12.11 -1.90
C THR A 9 -0.62 -11.28 -0.65
N LEU A 10 -1.56 -11.35 0.30
CA LEU A 10 -1.33 -10.87 1.65
C LEU A 10 -0.38 -11.84 2.37
N LEU A 11 0.89 -11.45 2.54
CA LEU A 11 1.86 -12.28 3.26
C LEU A 11 1.64 -12.24 4.77
N ARG A 12 1.29 -11.04 5.26
CA ARG A 12 1.10 -10.75 6.67
C ARG A 12 0.00 -9.72 6.82
N GLU A 13 -1.03 -10.09 7.56
CA GLU A 13 -2.13 -9.20 7.90
C GLU A 13 -1.71 -8.19 8.97
N GLY A 14 -2.05 -6.92 8.73
CA GLY A 14 -1.80 -5.81 9.62
C GLY A 14 -2.93 -5.62 10.64
N PHE A 15 -2.61 -4.93 11.72
CA PHE A 15 -3.57 -4.57 12.77
C PHE A 15 -3.13 -3.27 13.44
N GLU A 16 -4.06 -2.60 14.10
CA GLU A 16 -3.80 -1.52 15.03
C GLU A 16 -4.71 -1.67 16.25
N GLU A 17 -4.13 -1.65 17.45
CA GLU A 17 -4.86 -1.80 18.69
C GLU A 17 -4.28 -0.90 19.79
N ASN A 18 -5.16 -0.35 20.62
CA ASN A 18 -4.77 0.37 21.82
C ASN A 18 -4.26 -0.64 22.85
N ALA A 19 -3.03 -0.45 23.30
CA ALA A 19 -2.44 -1.22 24.39
C ALA A 19 -2.62 -0.48 25.73
N GLU A 20 -2.24 -1.14 26.82
CA GLU A 20 -2.23 -0.54 28.15
C GLU A 20 -1.34 0.71 28.19
N GLU A 21 -1.58 1.60 29.15
CA GLU A 21 -0.73 2.79 29.42
C GLU A 21 -0.61 3.81 28.26
N GLY A 22 -1.52 3.80 27.30
CA GLY A 22 -1.54 4.79 26.21
C GLY A 22 -0.59 4.47 25.04
N TYR A 23 -0.07 3.25 24.98
CA TYR A 23 0.67 2.77 23.82
C TYR A 23 -0.27 2.26 22.72
N VAL A 24 0.20 2.29 21.47
CA VAL A 24 -0.49 1.69 20.32
C VAL A 24 0.40 0.58 19.77
N ARG A 25 -0.14 -0.64 19.67
CA ARG A 25 0.51 -1.74 18.95
C ARG A 25 -0.03 -1.75 17.53
N ARG A 26 0.87 -1.75 16.56
CA ARG A 26 0.51 -1.73 15.15
C ARG A 26 1.48 -2.51 14.29
N GLN A 27 0.93 -3.09 13.24
CA GLN A 27 1.62 -3.83 12.19
C GLN A 27 0.93 -3.50 10.88
N CYS A 28 1.67 -3.16 9.84
CA CYS A 28 1.06 -2.96 8.53
C CYS A 28 0.86 -4.30 7.80
N ASN A 29 -0.02 -4.28 6.81
CA ASN A 29 -0.03 -5.30 5.78
C ASN A 29 1.32 -5.37 5.07
N THR A 30 1.80 -6.61 4.84
CA THR A 30 2.88 -6.87 3.88
C THR A 30 2.31 -7.68 2.73
N VAL A 31 2.51 -7.18 1.50
CA VAL A 31 1.91 -7.75 0.29
C VAL A 31 3.01 -8.21 -0.66
N LEU A 32 2.85 -9.38 -1.26
CA LEU A 32 3.68 -9.89 -2.33
C LEU A 32 2.92 -9.80 -3.64
N VAL A 33 3.53 -9.16 -4.64
CA VAL A 33 3.06 -9.16 -6.02
C VAL A 33 4.02 -10.01 -6.84
N ARG A 34 3.50 -11.05 -7.51
CA ARG A 34 4.28 -11.92 -8.40
C ARG A 34 3.71 -11.84 -9.81
N GLY A 35 4.55 -11.75 -10.82
CA GLY A 35 4.08 -11.75 -12.20
C GLY A 35 5.22 -11.55 -13.20
N PRO A 36 4.89 -11.09 -14.42
CA PRO A 36 5.86 -10.92 -15.51
C PRO A 36 7.10 -10.09 -15.14
N CYS A 37 6.93 -9.00 -14.38
CA CYS A 37 8.05 -8.15 -14.01
C CYS A 37 8.96 -8.73 -12.91
N GLY A 38 8.56 -9.80 -12.22
CA GLY A 38 9.27 -10.39 -11.09
C GLY A 38 8.50 -10.29 -9.76
N ASN A 39 9.19 -10.59 -8.66
CA ASN A 39 8.61 -10.51 -7.32
C ASN A 39 8.78 -9.09 -6.76
N MET A 40 7.69 -8.48 -6.30
CA MET A 40 7.66 -7.19 -5.61
C MET A 40 7.09 -7.35 -4.20
N VAL A 41 7.78 -6.82 -3.20
CA VAL A 41 7.29 -6.76 -1.82
C VAL A 41 6.85 -5.35 -1.49
N ILE A 42 5.64 -5.20 -0.95
CA ILE A 42 5.07 -3.92 -0.54
C ILE A 42 5.00 -3.88 0.99
N ASN A 43 5.53 -2.81 1.58
CA ASN A 43 5.58 -2.56 3.03
C ASN A 43 6.15 -3.76 3.80
N PRO A 44 7.48 -4.00 3.75
CA PRO A 44 8.11 -5.17 4.36
C PRO A 44 8.03 -5.26 5.90
N GLY A 45 7.38 -4.34 6.59
CA GLY A 45 7.19 -4.42 8.04
C GLY A 45 8.23 -3.63 8.83
N SER A 46 8.12 -3.71 10.16
CA SER A 46 9.00 -3.10 11.15
C SER A 46 10.33 -3.86 11.28
N PRO A 47 11.34 -3.33 12.01
CA PRO A 47 12.62 -4.04 12.20
C PRO A 47 12.49 -5.41 12.89
N TRP A 48 11.40 -5.63 13.64
CA TRP A 48 11.15 -6.87 14.39
C TRP A 48 10.55 -7.97 13.51
N ASP A 49 10.14 -7.62 12.31
CA ASP A 49 9.34 -8.47 11.43
C ASP A 49 10.15 -9.40 10.53
N GLY A 50 11.46 -9.21 10.50
CA GLY A 50 12.34 -9.87 9.53
C GLY A 50 12.23 -11.40 9.50
N PRO A 51 12.34 -12.11 10.64
CA PRO A 51 12.20 -13.56 10.65
C PRO A 51 10.85 -14.05 10.11
N ALA A 52 9.75 -13.43 10.55
CA ALA A 52 8.40 -13.78 10.10
C ALA A 52 8.17 -13.45 8.63
N LEU A 53 8.74 -12.35 8.12
CA LEU A 53 8.67 -11.98 6.70
C LEU A 53 9.39 -13.01 5.82
N VAL A 54 10.59 -13.43 6.23
CA VAL A 54 11.37 -14.45 5.49
C VAL A 54 10.61 -15.78 5.43
N GLU A 55 9.97 -16.17 6.52
CA GLU A 55 9.13 -17.37 6.56
C GLU A 55 7.89 -17.23 5.67
N ALA A 56 7.18 -16.11 5.75
CA ALA A 56 6.00 -15.84 4.92
C ALA A 56 6.35 -15.86 3.42
N LEU A 57 7.48 -15.27 3.01
CA LEU A 57 7.98 -15.31 1.64
C LEU A 57 8.23 -16.76 1.17
N LYS A 58 8.88 -17.58 2.00
CA LYS A 58 9.15 -18.99 1.69
C LYS A 58 7.87 -19.79 1.51
N ASN A 59 6.89 -19.60 2.41
CA ASN A 59 5.59 -20.26 2.34
C ASN A 59 4.82 -19.90 1.08
N HIS A 60 5.08 -18.73 0.50
CA HIS A 60 4.49 -18.27 -0.76
C HIS A 60 5.43 -18.42 -1.98
N GLY A 61 6.41 -19.31 -1.89
CA GLY A 61 7.24 -19.74 -3.01
C GLY A 61 8.41 -18.81 -3.37
N VAL A 62 8.79 -17.89 -2.48
CA VAL A 62 10.01 -17.07 -2.58
C VAL A 62 11.04 -17.60 -1.58
N ALA A 63 11.88 -18.54 -2.04
CA ALA A 63 12.79 -19.30 -1.17
C ALA A 63 13.83 -18.44 -0.42
N ASP A 64 14.22 -17.29 -1.00
CA ASP A 64 15.22 -16.38 -0.46
C ASP A 64 14.82 -14.91 -0.76
N PRO A 65 14.93 -13.98 0.20
CA PRO A 65 14.63 -12.56 -0.02
C PRO A 65 15.40 -11.91 -1.17
N SER A 66 16.58 -12.43 -1.54
CA SER A 66 17.36 -11.96 -2.69
C SER A 66 16.67 -12.20 -4.04
N HIS A 67 15.64 -13.04 -4.10
CA HIS A 67 14.79 -13.22 -5.29
C HIS A 67 13.67 -12.17 -5.40
N VAL A 68 13.56 -11.25 -4.44
CA VAL A 68 12.69 -10.08 -4.56
C VAL A 68 13.39 -9.04 -5.42
N LYS A 69 12.76 -8.68 -6.53
CA LYS A 69 13.30 -7.77 -7.53
C LYS A 69 13.01 -6.31 -7.19
N TYR A 70 11.83 -6.05 -6.61
CA TYR A 70 11.38 -4.71 -6.27
C TYR A 70 10.84 -4.64 -4.84
N VAL A 71 11.08 -3.53 -4.16
CA VAL A 71 10.46 -3.25 -2.87
C VAL A 71 9.78 -1.88 -2.92
N VAL A 72 8.54 -1.79 -2.47
CA VAL A 72 7.80 -0.54 -2.36
C VAL A 72 7.36 -0.33 -0.93
N CYS A 73 7.88 0.70 -0.27
CA CYS A 73 7.32 1.24 0.95
C CYS A 73 6.39 2.39 0.56
N THR A 74 5.09 2.20 0.76
CA THR A 74 4.06 3.18 0.41
C THR A 74 4.28 4.55 1.07
N ASP A 75 4.96 4.58 2.22
CA ASP A 75 5.47 5.80 2.86
C ASP A 75 6.67 5.48 3.77
N GLY A 76 7.21 6.50 4.45
CA GLY A 76 8.40 6.40 5.31
C GLY A 76 8.16 5.93 6.76
N ARG A 77 6.99 5.38 7.11
CA ARG A 77 6.74 4.92 8.50
C ARG A 77 7.65 3.76 8.86
N ALA A 78 8.07 3.71 10.13
CA ALA A 78 8.90 2.63 10.67
C ALA A 78 8.30 1.23 10.48
N THR A 79 6.97 1.12 10.50
CA THR A 79 6.23 -0.12 10.21
C THR A 79 6.30 -0.54 8.75
N HIS A 80 6.67 0.34 7.83
CA HIS A 80 6.75 0.04 6.39
C HIS A 80 8.18 -0.19 5.92
N VAL A 81 9.18 0.48 6.52
CA VAL A 81 10.57 0.49 6.03
C VAL A 81 11.53 -0.40 6.83
N GLY A 82 11.09 -0.93 7.97
CA GLY A 82 11.97 -1.54 8.97
C GLY A 82 12.76 -2.77 8.49
N CYS A 83 12.25 -3.48 7.48
CA CYS A 83 12.88 -4.69 6.93
C CYS A 83 13.60 -4.49 5.58
N LEU A 84 13.84 -3.25 5.15
CA LEU A 84 14.50 -2.96 3.86
C LEU A 84 15.86 -3.67 3.68
N SER A 85 16.62 -3.85 4.76
CA SER A 85 17.95 -4.49 4.73
C SER A 85 17.93 -5.95 4.26
N LEU A 86 16.78 -6.62 4.31
CA LEU A 86 16.61 -7.99 3.78
C LEU A 86 16.71 -8.04 2.24
N PHE A 87 16.46 -6.92 1.56
CA PHE A 87 16.31 -6.85 0.11
C PHE A 87 17.47 -6.13 -0.58
N SER A 88 18.69 -6.30 -0.07
CA SER A 88 19.92 -5.68 -0.61
C SER A 88 20.26 -6.06 -2.07
N LYS A 89 19.55 -7.05 -2.65
CA LYS A 89 19.70 -7.49 -4.04
C LYS A 89 18.58 -7.01 -4.97
N ALA A 90 17.60 -6.26 -4.45
CA ALA A 90 16.55 -5.68 -5.27
C ALA A 90 17.13 -4.76 -6.34
N GLU A 91 16.55 -4.78 -7.53
CA GLU A 91 16.89 -3.88 -8.62
C GLU A 91 16.36 -2.46 -8.38
N MET A 92 15.32 -2.33 -7.56
CA MET A 92 14.72 -1.06 -7.20
C MET A 92 14.04 -1.12 -5.82
N ILE A 93 14.21 -0.05 -5.06
CA ILE A 93 13.49 0.22 -3.82
C ILE A 93 12.80 1.58 -3.98
N ILE A 94 11.50 1.64 -3.71
CA ILE A 94 10.72 2.88 -3.70
C ILE A 94 10.26 3.13 -2.27
N VAL A 95 10.55 4.31 -1.69
CA VAL A 95 10.06 4.72 -0.37
C VAL A 95 9.35 6.06 -0.51
N GLY A 96 8.01 6.05 -0.49
CA GLY A 96 7.24 7.23 -0.87
C GLY A 96 7.65 7.69 -2.28
N HIS A 97 8.16 8.91 -2.40
CA HIS A 97 8.61 9.46 -3.69
C HIS A 97 10.09 9.18 -4.00
N ASP A 98 10.82 8.54 -3.09
CA ASP A 98 12.25 8.25 -3.26
C ASP A 98 12.45 6.92 -4.00
N ILE A 99 12.97 6.97 -5.23
CA ILE A 99 13.22 5.79 -6.08
C ILE A 99 14.72 5.53 -6.15
N GLN A 100 15.17 4.43 -5.57
CA GLN A 100 16.57 4.04 -5.49
C GLN A 100 16.86 2.76 -6.29
N LYS A 101 17.94 2.78 -7.06
CA LYS A 101 18.57 1.62 -7.72
C LYS A 101 19.92 1.28 -7.05
N PRO A 102 20.44 0.05 -7.25
CA PRO A 102 21.77 -0.34 -6.76
C PRO A 102 22.86 0.67 -7.10
N GLY A 103 23.78 0.88 -6.15
CA GLY A 103 24.89 1.83 -6.31
C GLY A 103 24.54 3.28 -5.95
N ASN A 104 23.53 3.51 -5.11
CA ASN A 104 23.07 4.85 -4.69
C ASN A 104 22.61 5.73 -5.86
N VAL A 105 21.96 5.11 -6.85
CA VAL A 105 21.42 5.80 -8.03
C VAL A 105 19.96 6.13 -7.76
N PHE A 106 19.63 7.42 -7.75
CA PHE A 106 18.27 7.90 -7.50
C PHE A 106 17.60 8.33 -8.80
N ILE A 107 16.37 7.88 -9.02
CA ILE A 107 15.56 8.27 -10.18
C ILE A 107 14.67 9.45 -9.78
N GLN A 108 14.67 10.48 -10.61
CA GLN A 108 13.71 11.58 -10.50
C GLN A 108 12.42 11.16 -11.21
N HIS A 109 11.33 11.13 -10.47
CA HIS A 109 9.98 10.91 -10.99
C HIS A 109 9.02 11.87 -10.30
N ASP A 110 8.11 12.46 -11.06
CA ASP A 110 7.12 13.36 -10.49
C ASP A 110 5.88 12.57 -10.04
N PHE A 111 5.79 12.34 -8.72
CA PHE A 111 4.61 11.75 -8.10
C PHE A 111 3.58 12.82 -7.65
N MET A 112 3.87 14.11 -7.80
CA MET A 112 3.04 15.18 -7.23
C MET A 112 1.74 15.42 -8.01
N ASP A 113 1.73 15.18 -9.31
CA ASP A 113 0.59 15.51 -10.18
C ASP A 113 -0.36 14.34 -10.46
N ASP A 114 -0.12 13.15 -9.88
CA ASP A 114 -0.90 11.90 -10.07
C ASP A 114 -1.14 11.40 -11.52
N SER A 115 -0.77 12.23 -12.50
CA SER A 115 -1.04 12.10 -13.92
C SER A 115 -0.05 11.17 -14.61
N VAL A 116 1.12 10.95 -13.99
CA VAL A 116 2.20 10.12 -14.55
C VAL A 116 2.51 8.94 -13.62
N PRO A 117 2.00 7.74 -13.91
CA PRO A 117 2.42 6.53 -13.21
C PRO A 117 3.90 6.24 -13.45
N PHE A 118 4.55 5.69 -12.43
CA PHE A 118 5.83 4.99 -12.59
C PHE A 118 5.53 3.55 -13.01
N GLU A 119 5.62 3.27 -14.30
CA GLU A 119 5.21 2.00 -14.89
C GLU A 119 6.35 0.96 -14.86
N PHE A 120 6.01 -0.26 -14.42
CA PHE A 120 6.85 -1.44 -14.58
C PHE A 120 6.47 -2.20 -15.87
N ASP A 121 5.17 -2.28 -16.14
CA ASP A 121 4.55 -2.71 -17.40
C ASP A 121 3.09 -2.20 -17.49
N GLU A 122 2.32 -2.65 -18.48
CA GLU A 122 0.92 -2.23 -18.65
C GLU A 122 -0.05 -2.62 -17.53
N ASN A 123 0.33 -3.56 -16.65
CA ASN A 123 -0.51 -4.11 -15.58
C ASN A 123 0.05 -3.82 -14.18
N LEU A 124 1.22 -3.21 -14.05
CA LEU A 124 1.86 -2.90 -12.78
C LEU A 124 2.48 -1.50 -12.81
N SER A 125 2.01 -0.63 -11.93
CA SER A 125 2.53 0.73 -11.79
C SER A 125 2.49 1.22 -10.34
N VAL A 126 3.22 2.31 -10.08
CA VAL A 126 3.18 3.06 -8.83
C VAL A 126 2.71 4.48 -9.13
N ILE A 127 1.75 4.97 -8.35
CA ILE A 127 1.21 6.33 -8.49
C ILE A 127 1.37 7.10 -7.19
N GLY A 128 1.53 8.42 -7.30
CA GLY A 128 1.50 9.31 -6.14
C GLY A 128 0.08 9.39 -5.58
N THR A 129 -0.07 9.12 -4.30
CA THR A 129 -1.34 9.20 -3.56
C THR A 129 -1.12 10.05 -2.31
N PRO A 130 -0.75 11.34 -2.47
CA PRO A 130 -0.46 12.20 -1.33
C PRO A 130 -1.65 12.20 -0.35
N GLY A 131 -1.33 12.16 0.93
CA GLY A 131 -2.34 11.94 1.96
C GLY A 131 -1.92 12.49 3.32
N LEU A 132 -2.19 11.72 4.38
CA LEU A 132 -1.84 12.10 5.75
C LEU A 132 -0.33 12.15 5.99
N MET A 133 0.44 11.48 5.13
CA MET A 133 1.90 11.67 5.04
C MET A 133 2.20 12.38 3.71
N ASP A 134 3.24 13.21 3.71
CA ASP A 134 3.55 14.10 2.58
C ASP A 134 3.86 13.31 1.28
N GLN A 135 4.72 12.29 1.36
CA GLN A 135 5.16 11.50 0.22
C GLN A 135 4.61 10.07 0.29
N GLN A 136 3.35 9.89 -0.12
CA GLN A 136 2.68 8.59 -0.16
C GLN A 136 2.49 8.11 -1.59
N VAL A 137 2.67 6.81 -1.81
CA VAL A 137 2.43 6.15 -3.08
C VAL A 137 1.53 4.92 -2.92
N THR A 138 0.89 4.54 -4.02
CA THR A 138 0.08 3.33 -4.13
C THR A 138 0.58 2.48 -5.28
N VAL A 139 0.68 1.17 -5.04
CA VAL A 139 0.95 0.20 -6.10
C VAL A 139 -0.39 -0.18 -6.72
N PHE A 140 -0.49 -0.05 -8.04
CA PHE A 140 -1.67 -0.42 -8.81
C PHE A 140 -1.34 -1.64 -9.68
N VAL A 141 -2.17 -2.68 -9.57
CA VAL A 141 -1.95 -3.97 -10.23
C VAL A 141 -3.23 -4.41 -10.92
N LYS A 142 -3.16 -4.80 -12.20
CA LYS A 142 -4.20 -5.63 -12.83
C LYS A 142 -3.83 -7.09 -12.66
N GLY A 143 -4.53 -7.81 -11.80
CA GLY A 143 -4.14 -9.16 -11.40
C GLY A 143 -5.21 -9.91 -10.62
N ILE A 144 -4.83 -11.07 -10.08
CA ILE A 144 -5.69 -11.95 -9.29
C ILE A 144 -5.21 -11.91 -7.84
N ILE A 145 -6.16 -11.87 -6.90
CA ILE A 145 -5.86 -11.95 -5.46
C ILE A 145 -5.73 -13.42 -5.09
N THR A 146 -4.72 -13.79 -4.31
CA THR A 146 -4.65 -15.15 -3.76
C THR A 146 -5.57 -15.28 -2.54
N PRO A 147 -6.27 -16.41 -2.35
CA PRO A 147 -7.09 -16.62 -1.17
C PRO A 147 -6.33 -16.42 0.15
N HIS A 148 -7.01 -15.87 1.15
CA HIS A 148 -6.52 -15.67 2.51
C HIS A 148 -7.65 -15.98 3.49
N ASP A 149 -7.36 -16.57 4.65
CA ASP A 149 -8.39 -17.05 5.58
C ASP A 149 -9.31 -15.94 6.09
N SER A 150 -8.77 -14.74 6.30
CA SER A 150 -9.51 -13.54 6.73
C SER A 150 -10.32 -12.87 5.60
N LEU A 151 -10.20 -13.32 4.35
CA LEU A 151 -10.87 -12.71 3.21
C LEU A 151 -12.37 -13.07 3.20
N GLY A 152 -13.22 -12.08 3.47
CA GLY A 152 -14.68 -12.29 3.55
C GLY A 152 -15.38 -12.40 2.19
N ASP A 153 -14.81 -11.80 1.15
CA ASP A 153 -15.37 -11.76 -0.21
C ASP A 153 -14.81 -12.89 -1.09
N GLU A 154 -15.61 -13.38 -2.03
CA GLU A 154 -15.14 -14.37 -3.01
C GLU A 154 -14.03 -13.79 -3.90
N VAL A 155 -12.90 -14.51 -3.97
CA VAL A 155 -11.76 -14.14 -4.81
C VAL A 155 -12.16 -14.11 -6.29
N PRO A 156 -11.84 -13.04 -7.03
CA PRO A 156 -12.12 -12.97 -8.45
C PRO A 156 -11.32 -14.01 -9.24
N LYS A 157 -11.98 -14.71 -10.16
CA LYS A 157 -11.36 -15.73 -11.04
C LYS A 157 -10.66 -15.13 -12.26
N THR A 158 -10.84 -13.83 -12.48
CA THR A 158 -10.28 -13.08 -13.60
C THR A 158 -9.49 -11.89 -13.08
N PRO A 159 -8.51 -11.37 -13.83
CA PRO A 159 -7.76 -10.19 -13.43
C PRO A 159 -8.68 -8.99 -13.14
N VAL A 160 -8.51 -8.40 -11.96
CA VAL A 160 -9.22 -7.21 -11.47
C VAL A 160 -8.22 -6.09 -11.18
N SER A 161 -8.72 -4.86 -11.08
CA SER A 161 -7.90 -3.70 -10.70
C SER A 161 -7.73 -3.65 -9.18
N ILE A 162 -6.48 -3.75 -8.71
CA ILE A 162 -6.12 -3.86 -7.29
C ILE A 162 -5.24 -2.67 -6.91
N ALA A 163 -5.60 -1.97 -5.83
CA ALA A 163 -4.74 -0.94 -5.24
C ALA A 163 -4.18 -1.42 -3.89
N ILE A 164 -2.85 -1.34 -3.73
CA ILE A 164 -2.16 -1.59 -2.47
C ILE A 164 -1.78 -0.24 -1.89
N THR A 165 -2.59 0.21 -0.94
CA THR A 165 -2.73 1.63 -0.63
C THR A 165 -1.93 2.08 0.59
N GLY A 166 -1.39 1.14 1.37
CA GLY A 166 -0.71 1.47 2.61
C GLY A 166 -1.64 2.27 3.52
N SER A 167 -1.18 3.42 4.01
CA SER A 167 -1.93 4.21 4.98
C SER A 167 -2.99 5.16 4.41
N ILE A 168 -3.40 5.02 3.16
CA ILE A 168 -4.51 5.83 2.61
C ILE A 168 -5.86 5.38 3.16
N PHE A 169 -6.04 4.06 3.32
CA PHE A 169 -7.19 3.45 3.99
C PHE A 169 -6.68 2.63 5.16
N ALA A 170 -7.24 2.85 6.36
CA ALA A 170 -6.88 2.04 7.51
C ALA A 170 -7.37 0.59 7.34
N ASP A 171 -8.64 0.44 6.96
CA ASP A 171 -9.35 -0.82 6.74
C ASP A 171 -10.63 -0.56 5.88
N GLU A 172 -11.49 -1.58 5.71
CA GLU A 172 -12.76 -1.44 4.97
C GLU A 172 -13.74 -0.49 5.67
N GLU A 173 -13.77 -0.48 7.00
CA GLU A 173 -14.67 0.39 7.76
C GLU A 173 -14.30 1.86 7.53
N ASP A 174 -13.01 2.18 7.58
CA ASP A 174 -12.46 3.48 7.23
C ASP A 174 -12.78 3.86 5.78
N ALA A 175 -12.70 2.94 4.83
CA ALA A 175 -13.09 3.18 3.43
C ALA A 175 -14.58 3.50 3.29
N ALA A 176 -15.44 2.90 4.12
CA ALA A 176 -16.89 3.11 4.11
C ALA A 176 -17.35 4.38 4.84
N ARG A 177 -16.46 5.06 5.59
CA ARG A 177 -16.84 6.26 6.36
C ARG A 177 -17.22 7.42 5.44
N THR A 178 -18.52 7.70 5.39
CA THR A 178 -19.11 8.88 4.77
C THR A 178 -19.26 9.98 5.83
N GLY A 179 -18.21 10.77 6.06
CA GLY A 179 -18.23 11.77 7.13
C GLY A 179 -17.22 12.90 6.99
N VAL A 180 -17.38 13.93 7.83
CA VAL A 180 -16.42 15.03 7.94
C VAL A 180 -15.15 14.48 8.59
N PHE A 181 -14.14 14.18 7.77
CA PHE A 181 -12.78 13.95 8.27
C PHE A 181 -12.35 15.20 9.04
N HIS A 182 -12.14 15.07 10.35
CA HIS A 182 -11.71 16.15 11.23
C HIS A 182 -10.18 16.30 11.18
N GLY A 183 -9.66 17.44 11.64
CA GLY A 183 -8.20 17.66 11.74
C GLY A 183 -7.46 16.67 12.63
N SER A 184 -8.16 15.81 13.39
CA SER A 184 -7.58 14.76 14.24
C SER A 184 -6.90 13.62 13.47
N TYR A 185 -7.07 13.55 12.14
CA TYR A 185 -6.33 12.58 11.30
C TYR A 185 -4.87 13.00 11.05
N PHE A 186 -4.55 14.27 11.24
CA PHE A 186 -3.18 14.73 11.18
C PHE A 186 -2.50 14.57 12.54
N PRO A 187 -1.27 14.03 12.57
CA PRO A 187 -0.44 14.07 13.77
C PRO A 187 -0.35 15.50 14.33
N THR A 188 -0.28 15.64 15.65
CA THR A 188 -0.19 16.96 16.31
C THR A 188 1.07 17.74 15.91
N ASP A 189 2.06 17.07 15.33
CA ASP A 189 3.30 17.63 14.79
C ASP A 189 3.25 17.88 13.27
N PHE A 190 2.10 17.67 12.60
CA PHE A 190 1.92 18.04 11.20
C PHE A 190 2.06 19.55 11.03
N ARG A 191 3.05 19.97 10.23
CA ARG A 191 3.38 21.40 10.01
C ARG A 191 2.77 22.00 8.75
N GLY A 192 2.01 21.22 7.98
CA GLY A 192 1.31 21.69 6.79
C GLY A 192 -0.04 22.34 7.11
N ASP A 193 -0.68 22.90 6.08
CA ASP A 193 -2.07 23.30 6.19
C ASP A 193 -2.96 22.05 6.24
N ALA A 194 -3.53 21.78 7.41
CA ALA A 194 -4.37 20.59 7.64
C ALA A 194 -5.61 20.56 6.73
N ASN A 195 -6.17 21.72 6.36
CA ASN A 195 -7.32 21.76 5.46
C ASN A 195 -6.94 21.37 4.04
N SER A 196 -5.85 21.95 3.51
CA SER A 196 -5.30 21.54 2.22
C SER A 196 -4.90 20.06 2.21
N GLY A 197 -4.23 19.59 3.28
CA GLY A 197 -3.84 18.19 3.43
C GLY A 197 -5.03 17.23 3.44
N LEU A 198 -6.10 17.55 4.19
CA LEU A 198 -7.35 16.78 4.18
C LEU A 198 -7.98 16.75 2.78
N SER A 199 -7.96 17.88 2.06
CA SER A 199 -8.52 17.94 0.71
C SER A 199 -7.75 17.06 -0.28
N ILE A 200 -6.42 17.06 -0.20
CA ILE A 200 -5.54 16.26 -1.06
C ILE A 200 -5.73 14.77 -0.75
N TRP A 201 -5.73 14.41 0.53
CA TRP A 201 -5.96 13.03 0.97
C TRP A 201 -7.32 12.50 0.52
N ARG A 202 -8.39 13.30 0.63
CA ARG A 202 -9.73 12.94 0.12
C ARG A 202 -9.73 12.69 -1.39
N LYS A 203 -9.11 13.59 -2.18
CA LYS A 203 -8.97 13.39 -3.63
C LYS A 203 -8.25 12.09 -3.97
N SER A 204 -7.17 11.77 -3.26
CA SER A 204 -6.46 10.49 -3.41
C SER A 204 -7.38 9.30 -3.11
N ARG A 205 -8.16 9.35 -2.03
CA ARG A 205 -9.12 8.29 -1.67
C ARG A 205 -10.20 8.10 -2.72
N ASP A 206 -10.88 9.17 -3.13
CA ASP A 206 -11.97 9.11 -4.11
C ASP A 206 -11.49 8.52 -5.44
N ARG A 207 -10.31 8.96 -5.90
CA ARG A 207 -9.68 8.45 -7.12
C ARG A 207 -9.35 6.96 -7.04
N LEU A 208 -8.87 6.49 -5.89
CA LEU A 208 -8.57 5.06 -5.69
C LEU A 208 -9.85 4.22 -5.66
N LEU A 209 -10.90 4.70 -5.00
CA LEU A 209 -12.21 4.03 -5.00
C LEU A 209 -12.83 3.99 -6.41
N GLU A 210 -12.60 5.00 -7.26
CA GLU A 210 -13.07 5.00 -8.64
C GLU A 210 -12.30 4.02 -9.54
N LYS A 211 -10.98 3.92 -9.36
CA LYS A 211 -10.09 3.14 -10.24
C LYS A 211 -9.94 1.67 -9.85
N SER A 212 -10.23 1.32 -8.60
CA SER A 212 -9.97 -0.01 -8.05
C SER A 212 -11.24 -0.82 -7.85
N GLU A 213 -11.15 -2.11 -8.15
CA GLU A 213 -12.17 -3.10 -7.79
C GLU A 213 -11.89 -3.68 -6.39
N TRP A 214 -10.61 -3.71 -5.99
CA TRP A 214 -10.15 -4.21 -4.70
C TRP A 214 -9.06 -3.33 -4.10
N ILE A 215 -9.04 -3.24 -2.78
CA ILE A 215 -8.06 -2.48 -2.02
C ILE A 215 -7.39 -3.38 -0.97
N PHE A 216 -6.06 -3.33 -0.92
CA PHE A 216 -5.26 -3.76 0.23
C PHE A 216 -5.00 -2.52 1.09
N PRO A 217 -5.63 -2.40 2.27
CA PRO A 217 -5.47 -1.28 3.18
C PRO A 217 -4.20 -1.40 4.04
N ALA A 218 -4.05 -0.52 5.03
CA ALA A 218 -2.99 -0.61 6.03
C ALA A 218 -3.13 -1.82 6.94
N PHE A 219 -4.36 -2.14 7.35
CA PHE A 219 -4.70 -3.13 8.36
C PHE A 219 -5.84 -4.04 7.90
N GLY A 220 -5.79 -5.31 8.28
CA GLY A 220 -6.78 -6.31 7.89
C GLY A 220 -6.62 -6.82 6.46
N CYS A 221 -7.57 -7.67 6.04
CA CYS A 221 -7.58 -8.27 4.70
C CYS A 221 -7.92 -7.25 3.58
N ALA A 222 -7.72 -7.68 2.33
CA ALA A 222 -8.18 -6.91 1.19
C ALA A 222 -9.71 -6.91 1.12
N PHE A 223 -10.31 -5.81 0.66
CA PHE A 223 -11.76 -5.70 0.51
C PHE A 223 -12.16 -5.29 -0.89
N LYS A 224 -13.36 -5.70 -1.31
CA LYS A 224 -13.95 -5.28 -2.57
C LYS A 224 -14.51 -3.87 -2.46
N VAL A 225 -14.21 -3.01 -3.43
CA VAL A 225 -14.76 -1.66 -3.47
C VAL A 225 -16.25 -1.72 -3.76
N LYS A 226 -17.06 -1.06 -2.93
CA LYS A 226 -18.52 -1.04 -3.04
C LYS A 226 -19.02 0.36 -3.44
N PRO A 227 -20.12 0.48 -4.22
CA PRO A 227 -20.64 1.76 -4.68
C PRO A 227 -20.95 2.78 -3.57
N GLU A 228 -21.23 2.31 -2.36
CA GLU A 228 -21.46 3.14 -1.18
C GLU A 228 -20.22 3.90 -0.70
N PHE A 229 -19.01 3.42 -1.00
CA PHE A 229 -17.77 4.09 -0.57
C PHE A 229 -17.57 5.42 -1.30
N SER A 230 -18.04 5.53 -2.55
CA SER A 230 -17.92 6.74 -3.37
C SER A 230 -19.04 7.78 -3.14
N LYS A 231 -19.97 7.55 -2.20
CA LYS A 231 -21.12 8.46 -1.95
C LYS A 231 -20.85 9.54 -0.91
N THR A 232 -19.58 9.89 -0.67
CA THR A 232 -19.21 10.95 0.29
C THR A 232 -19.50 12.33 -0.33
N PRO A 233 -20.47 13.11 0.17
CA PRO A 233 -20.65 14.46 -0.33
C PRO A 233 -19.42 15.31 0.05
N CYS A 234 -18.82 15.97 -0.94
CA CYS A 234 -17.88 17.07 -0.73
C CYS A 234 -18.62 18.25 -0.08
N VAL A 235 -18.86 18.19 1.22
CA VAL A 235 -19.26 19.37 1.98
C VAL A 235 -17.98 20.04 2.45
N GLU A 236 -17.49 20.98 1.65
CA GLU A 236 -16.61 22.02 2.17
C GLU A 236 -17.43 22.82 3.18
N LEU A 237 -17.13 22.68 4.47
CA LEU A 237 -17.64 23.61 5.46
C LEU A 237 -16.89 24.94 5.23
N ALA A 238 -17.58 25.87 4.57
CA ALA A 238 -17.18 27.26 4.39
C ALA A 238 -17.12 28.02 5.73
#